data_AF-A0A9P9AAX3-F1
#
_entry.id   AF-A0A9P9AAX3-F1
#
_cell.length_a   1.000
_cell.length_b   1.000
_cell.length_c   1.000
_cell.angle_alpha   90.00
_cell.angle_beta   90.00
_cell.angle_gamma   90.00
#
_symmetry.space_group_name_H-M   'P 1'
#
loop_
_entity.id
_entity.type
_entity.pdbx_description
1 polymer ?
#
loop_
_entity_poly.entity_id
_entity_poly.type
_entity_poly.pdbx_seq_one_letter_code
_entity_poly.pdbx_strand_id
1 'polypeptide(L)'
;MALLYEKPGIALPLRSHRPTEPFGKRDYRHPETSEVEAITPEDVGNLSYDEITFARHPRERHKPSILPLPEWFADNQTAKLSIECMLSVGSYGAKVVLCSVDNAPKAAWEKMGQDCPELIVAKIFDPLNYNDTPDPVAAADREYAQEAAAYFRMHSERLAKNPAYMDKPDLVPGFYGTWTTDITRDHLRKSFMSPHHKKKTKKKEALARKKFEEESKAATSAKDVVHSFRPVRIILLEYIEGSTVSNLCAKEPVWSRQADLRPHEPYQSQEKRLAIFHSIMDTGYRIGHFGITHFKRYPTSFIVKESDDRVVITDFSQSETWTYVDVGFHIQERLPRPLHPMTVCDIDKWWAFRGWFPPEWLEDVSLYDTWGEATFAHDQYTDKPTAQKISKELDWVNTPRTSGRVPSCPGDPTYKGDPRFKLPGNDKELEERWRIQAIAMGNIPPNFKTEDRIPAFQ
;
A
#
# COMPACT_ATOMS: atom_id res chain seq x y z
N MET A 1 9.13 -6.26 23.33
CA MET A 1 10.50 -6.43 22.81
C MET A 1 10.85 -5.15 22.04
N ALA A 2 12.02 -4.53 22.22
CA ALA A 2 12.36 -3.31 21.46
C ALA A 2 12.69 -3.68 20.01
N LEU A 3 12.21 -2.89 19.05
CA LEU A 3 12.41 -3.16 17.63
C LEU A 3 13.84 -2.74 17.24
N LEU A 4 14.51 -3.55 16.42
CA LEU A 4 15.91 -3.33 16.07
C LEU A 4 16.11 -1.94 15.43
N TYR A 5 15.13 -1.42 14.73
CA TYR A 5 15.20 -0.15 14.03
C TYR A 5 14.77 1.07 14.86
N GLU A 6 14.44 0.90 16.14
CA GLU A 6 14.15 2.03 17.05
C GLU A 6 15.42 2.71 17.58
N LYS A 7 16.61 2.15 17.31
CA LYS A 7 17.88 2.74 17.74
C LYS A 7 18.67 3.28 16.54
N PRO A 8 19.02 4.57 16.54
CA PRO A 8 19.92 5.16 15.57
C PRO A 8 21.28 4.44 15.49
N GLY A 9 21.91 4.49 14.31
CA GLY A 9 23.22 3.91 14.03
C GLY A 9 23.20 2.39 13.78
N ILE A 10 22.02 1.76 13.75
CA ILE A 10 21.89 0.36 13.38
C ILE A 10 21.88 0.21 11.86
N ALA A 11 22.76 -0.67 11.39
CA ALA A 11 22.88 -1.03 10.00
C ALA A 11 22.08 -2.31 9.69
N LEU A 12 21.19 -2.21 8.71
CA LEU A 12 20.41 -3.32 8.17
C LEU A 12 20.98 -3.76 6.82
N PRO A 13 21.42 -5.02 6.68
CA PRO A 13 21.74 -5.56 5.36
C PRO A 13 20.43 -5.76 4.59
N LEU A 14 20.34 -5.15 3.42
CA LEU A 14 19.19 -5.25 2.54
C LEU A 14 19.53 -6.16 1.35
N ARG A 15 18.53 -6.94 0.94
CA ARG A 15 18.49 -7.56 -0.38
C ARG A 15 17.25 -7.07 -1.11
N SER A 16 17.38 -6.86 -2.42
CA SER A 16 16.21 -6.59 -3.27
C SER A 16 15.18 -7.69 -3.05
N HIS A 17 13.92 -7.29 -2.97
CA HIS A 17 12.82 -8.20 -2.72
C HIS A 17 11.65 -7.88 -3.64
N ARG A 18 11.19 -8.89 -4.35
CA ARG A 18 9.95 -8.85 -5.12
C ARG A 18 8.76 -9.13 -4.21
N PRO A 19 7.76 -8.23 -4.15
CA PRO A 19 6.52 -8.48 -3.45
C PRO A 19 5.84 -9.78 -3.91
N THR A 20 5.18 -10.44 -2.97
CA THR A 20 4.48 -11.71 -3.17
C THR A 20 3.05 -11.51 -3.69
N GLU A 21 2.50 -12.53 -4.35
CA GLU A 21 1.06 -12.52 -4.69
C GLU A 21 0.20 -12.69 -3.43
N PRO A 22 -1.00 -12.07 -3.39
CA PRO A 22 -1.53 -11.19 -4.42
C PRO A 22 -0.96 -9.77 -4.36
N PHE A 23 -0.28 -9.35 -5.42
CA PHE A 23 0.31 -8.02 -5.50
C PHE A 23 -0.80 -6.98 -5.69
N GLY A 24 -0.89 -5.96 -4.83
CA GLY A 24 -1.88 -4.88 -4.99
C GLY A 24 -3.35 -5.22 -4.71
N LYS A 25 -3.70 -6.44 -4.26
CA LYS A 25 -5.08 -6.80 -3.86
C LYS A 25 -5.31 -6.55 -2.37
N ARG A 26 -6.52 -6.11 -2.03
CA ARG A 26 -7.02 -6.08 -0.65
C ARG A 26 -7.30 -7.47 -0.09
N ASP A 27 -7.79 -8.36 -0.95
CA ASP A 27 -8.03 -9.76 -0.62
C ASP A 27 -6.72 -10.53 -0.69
N TYR A 28 -5.85 -10.30 0.29
CA TYR A 28 -4.73 -11.20 0.57
C TYR A 28 -5.31 -12.51 1.09
N ARG A 29 -5.67 -13.41 0.16
CA ARG A 29 -6.16 -14.73 0.53
C ARG A 29 -5.08 -15.37 1.38
N HIS A 30 -5.44 -15.75 2.61
CA HIS A 30 -4.66 -16.76 3.30
C HIS A 30 -4.51 -17.93 2.34
N PRO A 31 -3.29 -18.41 2.07
CA PRO A 31 -3.11 -19.53 1.17
C PRO A 31 -3.99 -20.67 1.70
N GLU A 32 -5.03 -21.02 0.93
CA GLU A 32 -6.11 -21.93 1.37
C GLU A 32 -5.57 -23.35 1.66
N THR A 33 -4.30 -23.64 1.32
CA THR A 33 -3.77 -25.01 1.25
C THR A 33 -2.27 -25.16 1.58
N SER A 34 -1.60 -24.24 2.29
CA SER A 34 -0.18 -24.50 2.59
C SER A 34 -0.04 -25.57 3.69
N GLU A 35 0.50 -26.74 3.34
CA GLU A 35 0.85 -27.90 4.19
C GLU A 35 1.76 -27.60 5.40
N VAL A 36 2.08 -26.34 5.65
CA VAL A 36 2.68 -25.91 6.91
C VAL A 36 1.62 -26.11 7.98
N GLU A 37 1.83 -27.05 8.92
CA GLU A 37 1.01 -27.25 10.12
C GLU A 37 0.55 -25.88 10.60
N ALA A 38 -0.70 -25.52 10.30
CA ALA A 38 -1.21 -24.20 10.60
C ALA A 38 -1.15 -24.12 12.12
N ILE A 39 -0.35 -23.17 12.66
CA ILE A 39 -0.37 -22.83 14.08
C ILE A 39 -1.84 -22.76 14.45
N THR A 40 -2.30 -23.74 15.21
CA THR A 40 -3.74 -23.89 15.42
C THR A 40 -4.19 -22.75 16.34
N PRO A 41 -5.48 -22.41 16.39
CA PRO A 41 -5.98 -21.46 17.38
C PRO A 41 -5.52 -21.79 18.80
N GLU A 42 -5.33 -23.07 19.13
CA GLU A 42 -4.79 -23.54 20.40
C GLU A 42 -3.31 -23.19 20.57
N ASP A 43 -2.48 -23.32 19.51
CA ASP A 43 -1.07 -22.93 19.54
C ASP A 43 -0.89 -21.42 19.71
N VAL A 44 -1.78 -20.60 19.14
CA VAL A 44 -1.77 -19.13 19.28
C VAL A 44 -1.92 -18.73 20.76
N GLY A 45 -2.62 -19.52 21.58
CA GLY A 45 -2.74 -19.29 23.02
C GLY A 45 -1.47 -19.65 23.82
N ASN A 46 -0.60 -20.49 23.27
CA ASN A 46 0.57 -21.04 23.97
C ASN A 46 1.90 -20.42 23.54
N LEU A 47 1.98 -19.87 22.33
CA LEU A 47 3.18 -19.25 21.80
C LEU A 47 3.17 -17.74 22.07
N SER A 48 4.34 -17.20 22.41
CA SER A 48 4.52 -15.75 22.40
C SER A 48 4.43 -15.21 20.97
N TYR A 49 4.09 -13.93 20.86
CA TYR A 49 3.97 -13.26 19.56
C TYR A 49 5.28 -13.32 18.74
N ASP A 50 6.42 -13.20 19.43
CA ASP A 50 7.73 -13.37 18.82
C ASP A 50 7.87 -14.79 18.25
N GLU A 51 7.53 -15.83 19.01
CA GLU A 51 7.59 -17.21 18.55
C GLU A 51 6.71 -17.46 17.32
N ILE A 52 5.50 -16.89 17.27
CA ILE A 52 4.62 -16.97 16.09
C ILE A 52 5.30 -16.36 14.86
N THR A 53 5.91 -15.19 14.99
CA THR A 53 6.58 -14.51 13.86
C THR A 53 7.86 -15.21 13.40
N PHE A 54 8.60 -15.85 14.30
CA PHE A 54 9.78 -16.66 13.94
C PHE A 54 9.39 -18.06 13.42
N ALA A 55 8.26 -18.62 13.84
CA ALA A 55 7.79 -19.93 13.39
C ALA A 55 7.17 -19.88 11.98
N ARG A 56 6.51 -18.78 11.62
CA ARG A 56 5.89 -18.61 10.30
C ARG A 56 6.89 -18.07 9.29
N HIS A 57 7.54 -18.95 8.54
CA HIS A 57 8.46 -18.54 7.48
C HIS A 57 7.73 -18.21 6.17
N PRO A 58 7.85 -16.98 5.64
CA PRO A 58 7.17 -16.59 4.41
C PRO A 58 7.72 -17.26 3.15
N ARG A 59 8.99 -17.72 3.14
CA ARG A 59 9.64 -18.10 1.87
C ARG A 59 9.04 -19.34 1.20
N GLU A 60 8.28 -20.15 1.92
CA GLU A 60 7.64 -21.34 1.33
C GLU A 60 6.21 -21.07 0.87
N ARG A 61 5.58 -19.98 1.32
CA ARG A 61 4.14 -19.76 1.09
C ARG A 61 3.81 -19.03 -0.19
N HIS A 62 4.72 -18.25 -0.75
CA HIS A 62 4.41 -17.41 -1.89
C HIS A 62 5.51 -17.46 -2.94
N LYS A 63 5.16 -18.00 -4.12
CA LYS A 63 5.95 -17.79 -5.33
C LYS A 63 6.05 -16.27 -5.54
N PRO A 64 7.22 -15.74 -5.92
CA PRO A 64 7.34 -14.35 -6.33
C PRO A 64 6.25 -14.04 -7.36
N SER A 65 5.71 -12.82 -7.33
CA SER A 65 4.72 -12.41 -8.32
C SER A 65 5.15 -12.81 -9.73
N ILE A 66 4.23 -13.34 -10.53
CA ILE A 66 4.53 -13.78 -11.91
C ILE A 66 4.62 -12.54 -12.82
N LEU A 67 4.08 -11.40 -12.38
CA LEU A 67 4.01 -10.16 -13.16
C LEU A 67 5.41 -9.66 -13.52
N PRO A 68 5.78 -9.59 -14.80
CA PRO A 68 7.13 -9.21 -15.22
C PRO A 68 7.51 -7.87 -14.57
N LEU A 69 8.44 -7.92 -13.61
CA LEU A 69 9.04 -6.69 -13.10
C LEU A 69 10.02 -6.18 -14.17
N PRO A 70 10.16 -4.87 -14.35
CA PRO A 70 11.19 -4.27 -15.17
C PRO A 70 12.56 -4.86 -14.86
N GLU A 71 13.38 -5.00 -15.89
CA GLU A 71 14.74 -5.55 -15.79
C GLU A 71 15.64 -4.79 -14.80
N TRP A 72 15.32 -3.52 -14.50
CA TRP A 72 16.05 -2.74 -13.49
C TRP A 72 15.84 -3.27 -12.07
N PHE A 73 14.78 -4.05 -11.84
CA PHE A 73 14.51 -4.78 -10.60
C PHE A 73 15.28 -6.11 -10.57
N ALA A 74 16.60 -6.04 -10.69
CA ALA A 74 17.42 -7.25 -10.70
C ALA A 74 17.38 -7.96 -9.34
N ASP A 75 17.02 -9.24 -9.35
CA ASP A 75 17.22 -10.13 -8.20
C ASP A 75 18.72 -10.14 -7.87
N ASN A 76 19.05 -10.03 -6.57
CA ASN A 76 20.42 -10.02 -6.00
C ASN A 76 21.10 -8.66 -5.78
N GLN A 77 20.42 -7.53 -5.95
CA GLN A 77 20.97 -6.27 -5.44
C GLN A 77 21.03 -6.32 -3.91
N THR A 78 22.14 -5.81 -3.35
CA THR A 78 22.30 -5.65 -1.91
C THR A 78 22.58 -4.19 -1.59
N ALA A 79 22.13 -3.74 -0.43
CA ALA A 79 22.41 -2.41 0.10
C ALA A 79 22.58 -2.52 1.61
N LYS A 80 23.10 -1.47 2.25
CA LYS A 80 23.15 -1.38 3.70
C LYS A 80 22.48 -0.09 4.13
N LEU A 81 21.47 -0.22 4.98
CA LEU A 81 20.67 0.90 5.45
C LEU A 81 21.09 1.24 6.88
N SER A 82 21.52 2.47 7.12
CA SER A 82 21.87 2.96 8.46
C SER A 82 20.75 3.88 8.95
N ILE A 83 20.16 3.56 10.10
CA ILE A 83 19.01 4.31 10.63
C ILE A 83 19.49 5.56 11.34
N GLU A 84 18.99 6.72 10.91
CA GLU A 84 19.32 8.02 11.51
C GLU A 84 18.31 8.37 12.60
N CYS A 85 17.01 8.31 12.28
CA CYS A 85 15.95 8.58 13.26
C CYS A 85 14.61 7.94 12.88
N MET A 86 13.70 7.90 13.85
CA MET A 86 12.30 7.51 13.65
C MET A 86 11.48 8.73 13.22
N LEU A 87 10.74 8.63 12.11
CA LEU A 87 9.84 9.69 11.64
C LEU A 87 8.39 9.48 12.11
N SER A 88 7.95 8.22 12.25
CA SER A 88 6.62 7.89 12.75
C SER A 88 6.68 6.76 13.79
N VAL A 89 5.94 6.93 14.89
CA VAL A 89 5.86 5.99 16.03
C VAL A 89 4.43 5.50 16.23
N GLY A 90 3.66 5.31 15.15
CA GLY A 90 2.35 4.67 15.24
C GLY A 90 2.45 3.34 15.97
N SER A 91 1.53 3.01 16.88
CA SER A 91 1.59 1.78 17.69
C SER A 91 1.38 0.52 16.85
N TYR A 92 0.64 0.65 15.75
CA TYR A 92 0.31 -0.42 14.81
C TYR A 92 0.77 -0.09 13.40
N GLY A 93 1.17 -1.11 12.64
CA GLY A 93 1.46 -1.01 11.21
C GLY A 93 2.91 -0.68 10.88
N ALA A 94 3.15 -0.32 9.63
CA ALA A 94 4.50 -0.03 9.16
C ALA A 94 5.14 1.16 9.90
N LYS A 95 6.44 1.04 10.18
CA LYS A 95 7.24 2.09 10.83
C LYS A 95 7.98 2.89 9.77
N VAL A 96 8.09 4.20 9.97
CA VAL A 96 8.75 5.09 9.00
C VAL A 96 9.99 5.65 9.66
N VAL A 97 11.14 5.43 9.03
CA VAL A 97 12.45 5.86 9.53
C VAL A 97 13.22 6.65 8.47
N LEU A 98 14.01 7.61 8.92
CA LEU A 98 14.99 8.30 8.09
C LEU A 98 16.30 7.50 8.13
N CYS A 99 16.91 7.30 6.97
CA CYS A 99 18.11 6.49 6.84
C CYS A 99 19.10 7.09 5.86
N SER A 100 20.38 6.78 6.08
CA SER A 100 21.42 6.88 5.07
C SER A 100 21.63 5.52 4.39
N VAL A 101 22.04 5.53 3.11
CA VAL A 101 22.28 4.29 2.35
C VAL A 101 23.75 4.14 2.03
N ASP A 102 24.37 3.11 2.61
CA ASP A 102 25.69 2.64 2.25
C ASP A 102 25.59 1.64 1.10
N ASN A 103 26.51 1.73 0.13
CA ASN A 103 26.59 0.82 -1.02
C ASN A 103 25.27 0.72 -1.79
N ALA A 104 24.59 1.86 -1.99
CA ALA A 104 23.42 1.92 -2.85
C ALA A 104 23.73 1.32 -4.24
N PRO A 105 22.81 0.56 -4.87
CA PRO A 105 23.00 0.05 -6.21
C PRO A 105 22.88 1.20 -7.23
N LYS A 106 23.90 2.06 -7.31
CA LYS A 106 23.89 3.28 -8.13
C LYS A 106 23.44 3.01 -9.56
N ALA A 107 23.96 1.97 -10.19
CA ALA A 107 23.57 1.58 -11.55
C ALA A 107 22.08 1.23 -11.70
N ALA A 108 21.41 0.74 -10.65
CA ALA A 108 19.98 0.47 -10.68
C ALA A 108 19.16 1.77 -10.56
N TRP A 109 19.63 2.70 -9.72
CA TRP A 109 18.96 3.98 -9.50
C TRP A 109 19.17 4.95 -10.67
N GLU A 110 20.36 4.96 -11.26
CA GLU A 110 20.65 5.67 -12.52
C GLU A 110 19.75 5.18 -13.66
N LYS A 111 19.48 3.87 -13.75
CA LYS A 111 18.51 3.31 -14.71
C LYS A 111 17.07 3.76 -14.46
N MET A 112 16.72 4.10 -13.22
CA MET A 112 15.44 4.71 -12.87
C MET A 112 15.43 6.23 -13.12
N GLY A 113 16.53 6.81 -13.61
CA GLY A 113 16.67 8.25 -13.80
C GLY A 113 16.70 9.03 -12.48
N GLN A 114 17.15 8.39 -11.40
CA GLN A 114 17.20 8.99 -10.06
C GLN A 114 18.63 8.97 -9.53
N ASP A 115 19.08 10.12 -9.04
CA ASP A 115 20.32 10.18 -8.25
C ASP A 115 20.09 9.51 -6.89
N CYS A 116 21.14 8.90 -6.35
CA CYS A 116 21.15 8.37 -4.99
C CYS A 116 21.12 9.52 -3.99
N PRO A 117 20.00 9.78 -3.28
CA PRO A 117 20.01 10.81 -2.27
C PRO A 117 20.85 10.34 -1.07
N GLU A 118 21.43 11.30 -0.35
CA GLU A 118 22.16 11.03 0.90
C GLU A 118 21.23 10.44 1.98
N LEU A 119 19.99 10.93 2.01
CA LEU A 119 18.95 10.53 2.94
C LEU A 119 17.74 9.96 2.19
N ILE A 120 17.19 8.87 2.74
CA ILE A 120 15.96 8.26 2.27
C ILE A 120 15.02 7.93 3.42
N VAL A 121 13.75 7.74 3.07
CA VAL A 121 12.76 7.17 3.98
C VAL A 121 12.70 5.68 3.76
N ALA A 122 12.82 4.89 4.82
CA ALA A 122 12.48 3.48 4.80
C ALA A 122 11.17 3.24 5.54
N LYS A 123 10.21 2.66 4.84
CA LYS A 123 8.96 2.16 5.43
C LYS A 123 9.10 0.67 5.71
N ILE A 124 9.08 0.31 7.00
CA ILE A 124 9.44 -1.00 7.52
C ILE A 124 8.18 -1.74 7.97
N PHE A 125 7.89 -2.87 7.31
CA PHE A 125 6.78 -3.77 7.59
C PHE A 125 7.33 -4.99 8.34
N ASP A 126 7.55 -4.81 9.65
CA ASP A 126 7.92 -5.91 10.57
C ASP A 126 6.62 -6.51 11.14
N PRO A 127 6.40 -7.83 11.04
CA PRO A 127 5.25 -8.51 11.65
C PRO A 127 5.02 -8.17 13.13
N LEU A 128 6.08 -7.84 13.89
CA LEU A 128 5.92 -7.45 15.30
C LEU A 128 5.14 -6.14 15.50
N ASN A 129 4.97 -5.31 14.47
CA ASN A 129 4.13 -4.10 14.54
C ASN A 129 2.65 -4.37 14.28
N TYR A 130 2.29 -5.60 13.95
CA TYR A 130 0.93 -6.00 13.60
C TYR A 130 0.33 -6.87 14.70
N ASN A 131 0.66 -6.56 15.96
CA ASN A 131 0.35 -7.43 17.09
C ASN A 131 -1.15 -7.62 17.39
N ASP A 132 -1.99 -6.73 16.85
CA ASP A 132 -3.44 -6.76 17.02
C ASP A 132 -4.17 -7.62 15.98
N THR A 133 -3.45 -8.40 15.14
CA THR A 133 -4.08 -9.32 14.19
C THR A 133 -3.79 -10.79 14.52
N PRO A 134 -4.71 -11.72 14.19
CA PRO A 134 -4.45 -13.16 14.33
C PRO A 134 -3.28 -13.68 13.50
N ASP A 135 -2.92 -12.99 12.40
CA ASP A 135 -1.80 -13.35 11.53
C ASP A 135 -0.93 -12.13 11.20
N PRO A 136 0.01 -11.75 12.09
CA PRO A 136 0.84 -10.56 11.93
C PRO A 136 1.71 -10.59 10.68
N VAL A 137 2.16 -11.79 10.29
CA VAL A 137 3.00 -11.98 9.11
C VAL A 137 2.19 -11.68 7.86
N ALA A 138 1.00 -12.27 7.75
CA ALA A 138 0.11 -11.99 6.61
C ALA A 138 -0.35 -10.52 6.57
N ALA A 139 -0.63 -9.89 7.71
CA ALA A 139 -1.00 -8.47 7.74
C ALA A 139 0.14 -7.57 7.27
N ALA A 140 1.38 -7.82 7.75
CA ALA A 140 2.56 -7.08 7.32
C ALA A 140 2.86 -7.25 5.84
N ASP A 141 2.87 -8.49 5.34
CA ASP A 141 3.11 -8.79 3.93
C ASP A 141 1.99 -8.21 3.03
N ARG A 142 0.73 -8.22 3.47
CA ARG A 142 -0.40 -7.60 2.75
C ARG A 142 -0.20 -6.09 2.60
N GLU A 143 -0.02 -5.35 3.69
CA GLU A 143 0.14 -3.89 3.61
C GLU A 143 1.38 -3.51 2.79
N TYR A 144 2.47 -4.28 2.93
CA TYR A 144 3.68 -4.13 2.12
C TYR A 144 3.38 -4.34 0.63
N ALA A 145 2.70 -5.42 0.26
CA ALA A 145 2.39 -5.75 -1.14
C ALA A 145 1.45 -4.72 -1.78
N GLN A 146 0.46 -4.21 -1.04
CA GLN A 146 -0.45 -3.15 -1.49
C GLN A 146 0.30 -1.84 -1.77
N GLU A 147 1.14 -1.42 -0.84
CA GLU A 147 1.89 -0.17 -0.98
C GLU A 147 2.97 -0.26 -2.06
N ALA A 148 3.69 -1.37 -2.12
CA ALA A 148 4.69 -1.62 -3.15
C ALA A 148 4.05 -1.61 -4.55
N ALA A 149 2.86 -2.19 -4.71
CA ALA A 149 2.12 -2.19 -5.96
C ALA A 149 1.77 -0.78 -6.45
N ALA A 150 1.26 0.06 -5.56
CA ALA A 150 0.92 1.43 -5.91
C ALA A 150 2.16 2.21 -6.38
N TYR A 151 3.24 2.18 -5.60
CA TYR A 151 4.47 2.88 -5.95
C TYR A 151 5.08 2.39 -7.26
N PHE A 152 5.12 1.07 -7.44
CA PHE A 152 5.65 0.47 -8.63
C PHE A 152 4.83 0.83 -9.88
N ARG A 153 3.50 0.86 -9.79
CA ARG A 153 2.60 1.29 -10.88
C ARG A 153 2.87 2.74 -11.27
N MET A 154 2.88 3.66 -10.32
CA MET A 154 3.12 5.09 -10.59
C MET A 154 4.53 5.34 -11.13
N HIS A 155 5.53 4.66 -10.59
CA HIS A 155 6.90 4.78 -11.08
C HIS A 155 7.05 4.25 -12.51
N SER A 156 6.42 3.12 -12.84
CA SER A 156 6.45 2.54 -14.19
C SER A 156 5.78 3.44 -15.22
N GLU A 157 4.64 4.05 -14.87
CA GLU A 157 3.94 5.02 -15.74
C GLU A 157 4.76 6.29 -15.98
N ARG A 158 5.48 6.77 -14.95
CA ARG A 158 6.42 7.89 -15.08
C ARG A 158 7.55 7.54 -16.06
N LEU A 159 8.16 6.37 -15.93
CA LEU A 159 9.24 5.91 -16.82
C LEU A 159 8.75 5.70 -18.26
N ALA A 160 7.51 5.26 -18.43
CA ALA A 160 6.87 5.10 -19.75
C ALA A 160 6.61 6.43 -20.46
N LYS A 161 6.96 7.57 -19.83
CA LYS A 161 6.86 8.91 -20.37
C LYS A 161 5.47 9.31 -20.83
N ASN A 162 4.44 8.87 -20.10
CA ASN A 162 3.07 9.20 -20.42
C ASN A 162 2.89 10.74 -20.46
N PRO A 163 2.60 11.35 -21.64
CA PRO A 163 2.57 12.81 -21.80
C PRO A 163 1.56 13.50 -20.88
N ALA A 164 0.50 12.79 -20.48
CA ALA A 164 -0.50 13.30 -19.54
C ALA A 164 0.07 13.63 -18.14
N TYR A 165 1.31 13.22 -17.86
CA TYR A 165 1.95 13.28 -16.55
C TYR A 165 3.39 13.82 -16.57
N MET A 166 3.90 14.19 -17.75
CA MET A 166 5.28 14.67 -17.92
C MET A 166 5.51 16.07 -17.32
N ASP A 167 4.47 16.89 -17.27
CA ASP A 167 4.60 18.32 -16.95
C ASP A 167 4.32 18.67 -15.49
N LYS A 168 4.00 17.68 -14.63
CA LYS A 168 3.59 17.93 -13.24
C LYS A 168 4.65 17.49 -12.23
N PRO A 169 4.78 18.21 -11.09
CA PRO A 169 5.65 17.78 -10.00
C PRO A 169 5.24 16.38 -9.52
N ASP A 170 6.23 15.62 -9.08
CA ASP A 170 6.06 14.23 -8.65
C ASP A 170 5.00 14.11 -7.54
N LEU A 171 3.83 13.56 -7.90
CA LEU A 171 2.65 13.40 -7.03
C LEU A 171 2.91 12.50 -5.82
N VAL A 172 3.95 11.68 -5.91
CA VAL A 172 4.38 10.71 -4.90
C VAL A 172 5.87 10.84 -4.64
N PRO A 173 6.38 10.36 -3.50
CA PRO A 173 7.82 10.30 -3.28
C PRO A 173 8.49 9.46 -4.38
N GLY A 174 9.71 9.82 -4.75
CA GLY A 174 10.59 8.94 -5.53
C GLY A 174 10.67 7.54 -4.91
N PHE A 175 10.56 6.50 -5.73
CA PHE A 175 10.55 5.11 -5.30
C PHE A 175 11.87 4.42 -5.62
N TYR A 176 12.62 4.02 -4.59
CA TYR A 176 13.94 3.38 -4.70
C TYR A 176 13.90 1.85 -4.57
N GLY A 177 12.72 1.27 -4.86
CA GLY A 177 12.49 -0.15 -4.88
C GLY A 177 12.06 -0.75 -3.54
N THR A 178 11.90 -2.07 -3.56
CA THR A 178 11.51 -2.85 -2.40
C THR A 178 12.56 -3.88 -2.00
N TRP A 179 12.64 -4.09 -0.69
CA TRP A 179 13.78 -4.70 -0.04
C TRP A 179 13.33 -5.63 1.07
N THR A 180 14.23 -6.51 1.51
CA THR A 180 14.04 -7.33 2.69
C THR A 180 15.34 -7.41 3.47
N THR A 181 15.20 -7.49 4.79
CA THR A 181 16.28 -7.87 5.70
C THR A 181 15.82 -9.05 6.55
N ASP A 182 16.75 -9.91 6.95
CA ASP A 182 16.47 -11.03 7.86
C ASP A 182 16.98 -10.68 9.26
N ILE A 183 16.05 -10.44 10.19
CA ILE A 183 16.38 -10.15 11.58
C ILE A 183 16.52 -11.45 12.34
N THR A 184 17.76 -11.82 12.68
CA THR A 184 18.04 -12.97 13.54
C THR A 184 17.94 -12.62 15.03
N ARG A 185 17.74 -13.63 15.88
CA ARG A 185 17.81 -13.46 17.34
C ARG A 185 19.14 -12.85 17.81
N ASP A 186 20.22 -13.15 17.11
CA ASP A 186 21.55 -12.59 17.41
C ASP A 186 21.66 -11.10 17.07
N HIS A 187 20.98 -10.61 16.03
CA HIS A 187 20.90 -9.17 15.76
C HIS A 187 20.26 -8.43 16.94
N LEU A 188 19.15 -8.97 17.45
CA LEU A 188 18.48 -8.43 18.63
C LEU A 188 19.43 -8.43 19.83
N ARG A 189 20.07 -9.56 20.16
CA ARG A 189 21.02 -9.64 21.28
C ARG A 189 22.14 -8.61 21.19
N LYS A 190 22.79 -8.49 20.02
CA LYS A 190 23.88 -7.52 19.80
C LYS A 190 23.42 -6.07 19.97
N SER A 191 22.19 -5.75 19.58
CA SER A 191 21.63 -4.40 19.73
C SER A 191 21.39 -3.98 21.19
N PHE A 192 21.29 -4.93 22.13
CA PHE A 192 21.15 -4.65 23.57
C PHE A 192 22.47 -4.66 24.34
N MET A 193 23.56 -5.15 23.76
CA MET A 193 24.86 -5.15 24.42
C MET A 193 25.50 -3.76 24.34
N SER A 194 25.52 -3.05 25.48
CA SER A 194 26.18 -1.74 25.62
C SER A 194 27.62 -1.75 25.08
N PRO A 195 28.09 -0.68 24.40
CA PRO A 195 29.46 -0.57 23.89
C PRO A 195 30.55 -0.89 24.93
N HIS A 196 30.29 -0.62 26.22
CA HIS A 196 31.21 -0.92 27.32
C HIS A 196 31.46 -2.42 27.56
N HIS A 197 30.63 -3.31 27.01
CA HIS A 197 30.81 -4.77 27.12
C HIS A 197 31.53 -5.40 25.91
N LYS A 198 31.85 -4.65 24.86
CA LYS A 198 32.45 -5.19 23.61
C LYS A 198 33.91 -5.65 23.75
N LYS A 199 34.66 -5.18 24.76
CA LYS A 199 36.08 -5.56 24.94
C LYS A 199 36.30 -6.93 25.60
N LYS A 200 35.31 -7.49 26.31
CA LYS A 200 35.43 -8.82 26.99
C LYS A 200 34.79 -9.99 26.23
N THR A 201 34.23 -9.77 25.05
CA THR A 201 33.23 -10.69 24.45
C THR A 201 33.68 -11.45 23.19
N LYS A 202 34.76 -11.07 22.50
CA LYS A 202 35.19 -11.78 21.26
C LYS A 202 35.36 -13.30 21.42
N LYS A 203 35.92 -13.77 22.55
CA LYS A 203 36.08 -15.21 22.85
C LYS A 203 34.73 -15.89 23.16
N LYS A 204 33.80 -15.18 23.82
CA LYS A 204 32.45 -15.66 24.13
C LYS A 204 31.56 -15.71 22.89
N GLU A 205 31.69 -14.75 21.98
CA GLU A 205 30.98 -14.72 20.69
C GLU A 205 31.43 -15.85 19.76
N ALA A 206 32.74 -16.12 19.68
CA ALA A 206 33.25 -17.24 18.89
C ALA A 206 32.72 -18.59 19.43
N LEU A 207 32.65 -18.75 20.76
CA LEU A 207 32.09 -19.96 21.38
C LEU A 207 30.57 -20.07 21.18
N ALA A 208 29.83 -18.96 21.26
CA ALA A 208 28.39 -18.94 21.01
C ALA A 208 28.05 -19.26 19.55
N ARG A 209 28.83 -18.74 18.58
CA ARG A 209 28.71 -19.11 17.16
C ARG A 209 28.93 -20.59 16.93
N LYS A 210 30.01 -21.15 17.50
CA LYS A 210 30.32 -22.57 17.37
C LYS A 210 29.21 -23.44 17.96
N LYS A 211 28.69 -23.09 19.15
CA LYS A 211 27.58 -23.79 19.78
C LYS A 211 26.30 -23.73 18.95
N PHE A 212 25.98 -22.56 18.38
CA PHE A 212 24.81 -22.41 17.50
C PHE A 212 24.95 -23.22 16.21
N GLU A 213 26.14 -23.26 15.58
CA GLU A 213 26.40 -24.11 14.42
C GLU A 213 26.29 -25.60 14.75
N GLU A 214 26.72 -26.03 15.94
CA GLU A 214 26.58 -27.40 16.43
C GLU A 214 25.10 -27.75 16.72
N GLU A 215 24.35 -26.86 17.38
CA GLU A 215 22.91 -27.00 17.64
C GLU A 215 22.10 -27.04 16.34
N SER A 216 22.42 -26.18 15.38
CA SER A 216 21.76 -26.16 14.07
C SER A 216 22.04 -27.41 13.23
N LYS A 217 23.19 -28.08 13.44
CA LYS A 217 23.51 -29.38 12.81
C LYS A 217 22.87 -30.55 13.54
N ALA A 218 22.58 -30.41 14.83
CA ALA A 218 21.98 -31.44 15.67
C ALA A 218 20.44 -31.47 15.60
N ALA A 219 19.79 -30.45 15.04
CA ALA A 219 18.34 -30.42 14.82
C ALA A 219 17.95 -31.46 13.74
N THR A 220 17.67 -32.69 14.17
CA THR A 220 17.27 -33.82 13.32
C THR A 220 15.77 -33.86 12.97
N SER A 221 14.97 -32.98 13.56
CA SER A 221 13.52 -32.89 13.35
C SER A 221 13.14 -31.52 12.79
N ALA A 222 12.32 -31.48 11.74
CA ALA A 222 11.77 -30.24 11.20
C ALA A 222 10.99 -29.42 12.23
N LYS A 223 10.53 -30.04 13.34
CA LYS A 223 9.89 -29.34 14.47
C LYS A 223 10.87 -28.55 15.35
N ASP A 224 12.17 -28.81 15.29
CA ASP A 224 13.18 -28.10 16.10
C ASP A 224 13.81 -26.90 15.37
N VAL A 225 13.52 -26.73 14.08
CA VAL A 225 13.97 -25.55 13.32
C VAL A 225 12.97 -24.41 13.52
N VAL A 226 12.84 -23.94 14.77
CA VAL A 226 12.33 -22.57 14.99
C VAL A 226 13.27 -21.67 14.20
N HIS A 227 12.77 -21.06 13.12
CA HIS A 227 13.64 -20.32 12.20
C HIS A 227 14.45 -19.28 12.98
N SER A 228 15.76 -19.23 12.71
CA SER A 228 16.69 -18.36 13.44
C SER A 228 16.54 -16.89 13.10
N PHE A 229 15.69 -16.56 12.10
CA PHE A 229 15.44 -15.22 11.60
C PHE A 229 13.96 -14.99 11.26
N ARG A 230 13.53 -13.73 11.37
CA ARG A 230 12.28 -13.23 10.82
C ARG A 230 12.58 -12.29 9.65
N PRO A 231 11.93 -12.42 8.49
CA PRO A 231 12.08 -11.44 7.42
C PRO A 231 11.30 -10.17 7.75
N VAL A 232 11.85 -9.03 7.35
CA VAL A 232 11.21 -7.72 7.46
C VAL A 232 11.21 -7.07 6.08
N ARG A 233 10.03 -6.65 5.62
CA ARG A 233 9.87 -6.00 4.31
C ARG A 233 10.07 -4.51 4.43
N ILE A 234 10.70 -3.94 3.41
CA ILE A 234 11.10 -2.54 3.42
C ILE A 234 10.79 -1.92 2.05
N ILE A 235 10.22 -0.72 2.06
CA ILE A 235 10.08 0.12 0.88
C ILE A 235 10.97 1.34 1.09
N LEU A 236 11.83 1.66 0.12
CA LEU A 236 12.70 2.83 0.16
C LEU A 236 12.10 3.94 -0.70
N LEU A 237 11.96 5.13 -0.11
CA LEU A 237 11.27 6.30 -0.69
C LEU A 237 12.13 7.56 -0.56
N GLU A 238 11.84 8.55 -1.40
CA GLU A 238 12.36 9.91 -1.30
C GLU A 238 12.03 10.49 0.08
N TYR A 239 13.04 11.07 0.71
CA TYR A 239 12.82 11.90 1.89
C TYR A 239 12.27 13.26 1.45
N ILE A 240 11.04 13.55 1.86
CA ILE A 240 10.40 14.85 1.66
C ILE A 240 10.63 15.66 2.93
N GLU A 241 11.48 16.69 2.85
CA GLU A 241 11.61 17.69 3.89
C GLU A 241 10.37 18.58 3.91
N GLY A 242 9.40 18.20 4.75
CA GLY A 242 8.13 18.88 4.83
C GLY A 242 7.26 18.37 5.97
N SER A 243 6.05 18.90 6.03
CA SER A 243 5.09 18.62 7.08
C SER A 243 3.84 17.95 6.51
N THR A 244 3.25 17.01 7.27
CA THR A 244 1.95 16.46 6.89
C THR A 244 0.90 17.57 6.92
N VAL A 245 -0.10 17.51 6.04
CA VAL A 245 -1.22 18.47 6.04
C VAL A 245 -1.91 18.51 7.41
N SER A 246 -1.96 17.38 8.13
CA SER A 246 -2.44 17.33 9.52
C SER A 246 -1.57 18.15 10.49
N ASN A 247 -0.25 18.05 10.39
CA ASN A 247 0.68 18.83 11.23
C ASN A 247 0.70 20.32 10.88
N LEU A 248 0.29 20.67 9.66
CA LEU A 248 0.10 22.06 9.26
C LEU A 248 -1.13 22.72 9.91
N CYS A 249 -1.98 21.97 10.60
CA CYS A 249 -3.15 22.49 11.29
C CYS A 249 -2.89 22.69 12.79
N ALA A 250 -3.47 23.75 13.36
CA ALA A 250 -3.53 23.97 14.79
C ALA A 250 -4.30 22.82 15.45
N LYS A 251 -3.67 22.17 16.43
CA LYS A 251 -4.35 21.21 17.30
C LYS A 251 -5.15 22.00 18.31
N GLU A 252 -6.40 22.33 18.01
CA GLU A 252 -7.29 22.82 19.07
C GLU A 252 -7.50 21.73 20.13
N PRO A 253 -7.68 22.11 21.41
CA PRO A 253 -7.89 21.14 22.49
C PRO A 253 -9.11 20.24 22.20
N VAL A 254 -8.90 18.94 22.45
CA VAL A 254 -9.65 17.72 22.09
C VAL A 254 -11.17 17.70 22.37
N TRP A 255 -11.75 18.77 22.91
CA TRP A 255 -13.13 18.79 23.39
C TRP A 255 -14.18 19.08 22.30
N SER A 256 -13.78 19.58 21.12
CA SER A 256 -14.66 19.58 19.95
C SER A 256 -14.41 18.30 19.16
N ARG A 257 -15.43 17.44 19.03
CA ARG A 257 -15.35 16.13 18.35
C ARG A 257 -14.97 16.19 16.85
N GLN A 258 -14.69 17.38 16.32
CA GLN A 258 -14.21 17.69 14.99
C GLN A 258 -13.63 19.11 15.07
N ALA A 259 -12.56 19.31 15.83
CA ALA A 259 -11.83 20.57 15.81
C ALA A 259 -11.51 20.92 14.36
N ASP A 260 -12.03 22.06 13.89
CA ASP A 260 -11.73 22.59 12.57
C ASP A 260 -10.21 22.67 12.45
N LEU A 261 -9.63 21.82 11.60
CA LEU A 261 -8.19 21.75 11.38
C LEU A 261 -7.71 23.05 10.71
N ARG A 262 -7.57 24.15 11.45
CA ARG A 262 -7.18 25.46 10.91
C ARG A 262 -5.68 25.49 10.66
N PRO A 263 -5.20 25.74 9.43
CA PRO A 263 -3.77 25.83 9.17
C PRO A 263 -3.08 26.93 10.00
N HIS A 264 -1.85 26.69 10.45
CA HIS A 264 -1.01 27.69 11.13
C HIS A 264 -0.19 28.52 10.12
N GLU A 265 0.39 29.65 10.54
CA GLU A 265 1.28 30.44 9.67
C GLU A 265 2.49 29.59 9.20
N PRO A 266 2.94 29.70 7.93
CA PRO A 266 2.55 30.66 6.89
C PRO A 266 1.33 30.24 6.05
N TYR A 267 0.69 29.12 6.39
CA TYR A 267 -0.42 28.54 5.63
C TYR A 267 -1.78 29.17 5.97
N GLN A 268 -1.81 30.32 6.65
CA GLN A 268 -3.08 30.99 6.96
C GLN A 268 -3.72 31.65 5.74
N SER A 269 -2.92 32.11 4.77
CA SER A 269 -3.47 32.76 3.58
C SER A 269 -4.39 31.82 2.81
N GLN A 270 -5.60 32.30 2.51
CA GLN A 270 -6.61 31.52 1.79
C GLN A 270 -6.10 31.06 0.43
N GLU A 271 -5.37 31.91 -0.29
CA GLU A 271 -4.76 31.58 -1.57
C GLU A 271 -3.82 30.38 -1.48
N LYS A 272 -2.88 30.38 -0.52
CA LYS A 272 -1.94 29.26 -0.34
C LYS A 272 -2.66 27.97 0.09
N ARG A 273 -3.65 28.06 0.97
CA ARG A 273 -4.47 26.90 1.37
C ARG A 273 -5.20 26.29 0.18
N LEU A 274 -5.82 27.12 -0.65
CA LEU A 274 -6.55 26.68 -1.84
C LEU A 274 -5.63 26.10 -2.90
N ALA A 275 -4.41 26.62 -3.06
CA ALA A 275 -3.41 26.06 -3.97
C ALA A 275 -2.94 24.65 -3.52
N ILE A 276 -2.72 24.46 -2.22
CA ILE A 276 -2.40 23.14 -1.65
C ILE A 276 -3.61 22.20 -1.79
N PHE A 277 -4.82 22.66 -1.47
CA PHE A 277 -6.03 21.86 -1.58
C PHE A 277 -6.32 21.42 -3.03
N HIS A 278 -6.13 22.32 -4.00
CA HIS A 278 -6.15 22.00 -5.42
C HIS A 278 -5.18 20.85 -5.75
N SER A 279 -3.94 20.94 -5.26
CA SER A 279 -2.91 19.92 -5.51
C SER A 279 -3.24 18.57 -4.86
N ILE A 280 -3.84 18.57 -3.67
CA ILE A 280 -4.35 17.37 -2.99
C ILE A 280 -5.43 16.69 -3.84
N MET A 281 -6.40 17.47 -4.33
CA MET A 281 -7.47 16.96 -5.18
C MET A 281 -6.91 16.41 -6.50
N ASP A 282 -6.10 17.19 -7.22
CA ASP A 282 -5.50 16.77 -8.48
C ASP A 282 -4.71 15.46 -8.33
N THR A 283 -3.89 15.36 -7.28
CA THR A 283 -3.14 14.15 -6.94
C THR A 283 -4.07 12.94 -6.78
N GLY A 284 -5.14 13.07 -6.00
CA GLY A 284 -6.09 11.99 -5.72
C GLY A 284 -6.79 11.44 -6.96
N TYR A 285 -7.07 12.28 -7.96
CA TYR A 285 -7.73 11.84 -9.19
C TYR A 285 -6.77 11.28 -10.24
N ARG A 286 -5.54 11.81 -10.27
CA ARG A 286 -4.49 11.26 -11.15
C ARG A 286 -4.07 9.87 -10.73
N ILE A 287 -3.95 9.59 -9.42
CA ILE A 287 -3.68 8.22 -8.97
C ILE A 287 -4.81 7.24 -9.32
N GLY A 288 -6.07 7.70 -9.31
CA GLY A 288 -7.20 6.90 -9.79
C GLY A 288 -7.10 6.55 -11.27
N HIS A 289 -6.58 7.46 -12.10
CA HIS A 289 -6.28 7.22 -13.51
C HIS A 289 -5.14 6.22 -13.73
N PHE A 290 -4.21 6.10 -12.78
CA PHE A 290 -3.23 4.99 -12.78
C PHE A 290 -3.81 3.64 -12.34
N GLY A 291 -5.11 3.59 -12.05
CA GLY A 291 -5.76 2.38 -11.53
C GLY A 291 -5.43 2.15 -10.07
N ILE A 292 -5.21 3.22 -9.29
CA ILE A 292 -4.92 3.12 -7.85
C ILE A 292 -6.06 3.75 -7.07
N THR A 293 -6.74 2.94 -6.26
CA THR A 293 -7.71 3.44 -5.29
C THR A 293 -7.01 3.63 -3.95
N HIS A 294 -6.89 4.89 -3.52
CA HIS A 294 -6.35 5.23 -2.19
C HIS A 294 -7.49 5.41 -1.19
N PHE A 295 -7.66 4.46 -0.26
CA PHE A 295 -8.76 4.50 0.71
C PHE A 295 -8.51 5.44 1.89
N LYS A 296 -7.27 5.90 2.10
CA LYS A 296 -6.86 6.75 3.23
C LYS A 296 -6.61 8.19 2.81
N ARG A 297 -7.58 8.84 2.16
CA ARG A 297 -7.47 10.27 1.79
C ARG A 297 -7.68 11.17 3.01
N TYR A 298 -6.71 11.16 3.93
CA TYR A 298 -6.69 11.96 5.15
C TYR A 298 -5.53 12.97 5.13
N PRO A 299 -5.63 14.09 5.86
CA PRO A 299 -4.52 15.05 5.99
C PRO A 299 -3.18 14.45 6.43
N THR A 300 -3.19 13.31 7.13
CA THR A 300 -1.95 12.61 7.54
C THR A 300 -1.23 11.93 6.38
N SER A 301 -1.92 11.67 5.27
CA SER A 301 -1.38 10.96 4.11
C SER A 301 -0.80 11.90 3.06
N PHE A 302 -0.91 13.22 3.23
CA PHE A 302 -0.33 14.22 2.33
C PHE A 302 0.77 14.98 3.06
N ILE A 303 1.91 15.15 2.40
CA ILE A 303 3.05 15.95 2.87
C ILE A 303 3.15 17.17 1.95
N VAL A 304 3.30 18.35 2.54
CA VAL A 304 3.63 19.58 1.82
C VAL A 304 5.11 19.84 2.04
N LYS A 305 5.87 19.86 0.95
CA LYS A 305 7.30 20.19 0.97
C LYS A 305 7.47 21.70 1.16
N GLU A 306 8.26 22.09 2.16
CA GLU A 306 8.31 23.50 2.59
C GLU A 306 9.02 24.42 1.60
N SER A 307 9.93 23.88 0.78
CA SER A 307 10.74 24.69 -0.14
C SER A 307 9.99 25.17 -1.38
N ASP A 308 9.01 24.39 -1.85
CA ASP A 308 8.35 24.58 -3.15
C ASP A 308 6.83 24.30 -3.12
N ASP A 309 6.26 24.10 -1.93
CA ASP A 309 4.85 23.76 -1.70
C ASP A 309 4.39 22.50 -2.47
N ARG A 310 5.32 21.63 -2.91
CA ARG A 310 4.98 20.36 -3.58
C ARG A 310 4.15 19.50 -2.62
N VAL A 311 2.97 19.12 -3.06
CA VAL A 311 2.10 18.17 -2.34
C VAL A 311 2.39 16.76 -2.80
N VAL A 312 2.65 15.89 -1.83
CA VAL A 312 3.01 14.49 -2.07
C VAL A 312 2.07 13.58 -1.28
N ILE A 313 1.40 12.66 -1.97
CA ILE A 313 0.59 11.63 -1.31
C ILE A 313 1.45 10.43 -0.90
N THR A 314 1.16 9.88 0.28
CA THR A 314 1.87 8.78 0.94
C THR A 314 0.87 7.79 1.55
N ASP A 315 1.40 6.76 2.21
CA ASP A 315 0.63 5.72 2.91
C ASP A 315 -0.36 4.96 2.03
N PHE A 316 0.20 4.21 1.08
CA PHE A 316 -0.57 3.32 0.20
C PHE A 316 -0.79 1.92 0.81
N SER A 317 -0.56 1.76 2.12
CA SER A 317 -0.74 0.51 2.88
C SER A 317 -2.14 -0.08 2.76
N GLN A 318 -3.15 0.77 2.52
CA GLN A 318 -4.53 0.39 2.27
C GLN A 318 -4.98 0.90 0.90
N SER A 319 -4.15 0.73 -0.12
CA SER A 319 -4.57 1.00 -1.49
C SER A 319 -4.89 -0.30 -2.23
N GLU A 320 -5.62 -0.16 -3.33
CA GLU A 320 -5.80 -1.22 -4.31
C GLU A 320 -5.21 -0.74 -5.64
N THR A 321 -4.41 -1.60 -6.28
CA THR A 321 -3.87 -1.33 -7.61
C THR A 321 -4.51 -2.29 -8.61
N TRP A 322 -5.44 -1.77 -9.39
CA TRP A 322 -6.36 -2.55 -10.21
C TRP A 322 -5.67 -3.34 -11.33
N THR A 323 -4.58 -2.81 -11.89
CA THR A 323 -3.77 -3.54 -12.86
C THR A 323 -3.28 -4.90 -12.33
N TYR A 324 -3.20 -5.07 -11.00
CA TYR A 324 -2.76 -6.30 -10.35
C TYR A 324 -3.88 -7.08 -9.66
N VAL A 325 -5.14 -6.63 -9.78
CA VAL A 325 -6.30 -7.39 -9.31
C VAL A 325 -6.85 -8.28 -10.43
N ASP A 326 -7.37 -9.48 -10.12
CA ASP A 326 -7.92 -10.41 -11.13
C ASP A 326 -9.19 -9.88 -11.81
N VAL A 327 -9.70 -8.76 -11.33
CA VAL A 327 -10.95 -8.13 -11.77
C VAL A 327 -10.74 -7.25 -13.01
N GLY A 328 -9.50 -7.16 -13.51
CA GLY A 328 -9.14 -6.40 -14.72
C GLY A 328 -8.84 -4.93 -14.46
N PHE A 329 -8.77 -4.15 -15.53
CA PHE A 329 -8.45 -2.71 -15.48
C PHE A 329 -9.54 -1.91 -14.78
N HIS A 330 -9.12 -0.93 -13.96
CA HIS A 330 -10.04 0.08 -13.48
C HIS A 330 -10.55 0.90 -14.67
N ILE A 331 -11.84 1.25 -14.68
CA ILE A 331 -12.42 2.02 -15.79
C ILE A 331 -11.71 3.36 -15.99
N GLN A 332 -11.15 3.94 -14.92
CA GLN A 332 -10.42 5.21 -15.01
C GLN A 332 -9.11 5.07 -15.78
N GLU A 333 -8.45 3.90 -15.77
CA GLU A 333 -7.22 3.66 -16.55
C GLU A 333 -7.45 3.70 -18.05
N ARG A 334 -8.69 3.46 -18.49
CA ARG A 334 -9.07 3.44 -19.90
C ARG A 334 -9.42 4.82 -20.43
N LEU A 335 -9.51 5.81 -19.55
CA LEU A 335 -9.89 7.15 -19.97
C LEU A 335 -8.70 7.83 -20.66
N PRO A 336 -8.95 8.68 -21.65
CA PRO A 336 -7.87 9.45 -22.27
C PRO A 336 -7.22 10.42 -21.27
N ARG A 337 -7.94 10.82 -20.22
CA ARG A 337 -7.51 11.76 -19.19
C ARG A 337 -8.11 11.40 -17.82
N PRO A 338 -7.54 11.87 -16.70
CA PRO A 338 -8.15 11.72 -15.38
C PRO A 338 -9.59 12.25 -15.34
N LEU A 339 -10.42 11.71 -14.45
CA LEU A 339 -11.74 12.27 -14.20
C LEU A 339 -11.62 13.68 -13.61
N HIS A 340 -12.51 14.58 -14.03
CA HIS A 340 -12.55 15.93 -13.48
C HIS A 340 -12.93 15.88 -12.00
N PRO A 341 -12.18 16.51 -11.08
CA PRO A 341 -12.43 16.39 -9.63
C PRO A 341 -13.88 16.70 -9.23
N MET A 342 -14.46 17.74 -9.84
CA MET A 342 -15.85 18.18 -9.59
C MET A 342 -16.92 17.24 -10.15
N THR A 343 -16.57 16.20 -10.91
CA THR A 343 -17.54 15.19 -11.39
C THR A 343 -17.79 14.07 -10.39
N VAL A 344 -16.84 13.86 -9.48
CA VAL A 344 -16.75 12.64 -8.67
C VAL A 344 -16.58 12.94 -7.18
N CYS A 345 -16.13 14.15 -6.81
CA CYS A 345 -16.25 14.67 -5.45
C CYS A 345 -17.19 15.86 -5.33
N ASP A 346 -18.07 15.75 -4.35
CA ASP A 346 -18.63 16.88 -3.63
C ASP A 346 -17.69 17.29 -2.48
N ILE A 347 -18.03 18.40 -1.83
CA ILE A 347 -17.30 18.91 -0.66
C ILE A 347 -17.40 17.96 0.55
N ASP A 348 -18.49 17.19 0.66
CA ASP A 348 -18.73 16.25 1.77
C ASP A 348 -17.71 15.11 1.78
N LYS A 349 -17.30 14.62 0.61
CA LYS A 349 -16.24 13.60 0.50
C LYS A 349 -14.86 14.10 0.93
N TRP A 350 -14.67 15.42 1.04
CA TRP A 350 -13.44 16.06 1.54
C TRP A 350 -13.54 16.56 2.97
N TRP A 351 -14.53 16.08 3.75
CA TRP A 351 -14.76 16.51 5.14
C TRP A 351 -13.51 16.45 6.05
N ALA A 352 -12.58 15.51 5.80
CA ALA A 352 -11.34 15.41 6.56
C ALA A 352 -10.41 16.63 6.38
N PHE A 353 -10.65 17.45 5.34
CA PHE A 353 -9.92 18.67 5.01
C PHE A 353 -10.72 19.93 5.31
N ARG A 354 -11.77 19.87 6.15
CA ARG A 354 -12.68 21.00 6.41
C ARG A 354 -12.00 22.33 6.75
N GLY A 355 -10.88 22.31 7.46
CA GLY A 355 -10.16 23.55 7.78
C GLY A 355 -9.27 24.12 6.66
N TRP A 356 -9.13 23.41 5.55
CA TRP A 356 -8.33 23.82 4.39
C TRP A 356 -9.11 24.63 3.36
N PHE A 357 -10.44 24.49 3.35
CA PHE A 357 -11.29 25.27 2.46
C PHE A 357 -12.07 26.37 3.22
N PRO A 358 -12.57 27.40 2.51
CA PRO A 358 -13.34 28.48 3.12
C PRO A 358 -14.62 27.96 3.79
N PRO A 359 -14.95 28.42 5.03
CA PRO A 359 -16.12 27.94 5.76
C PRO A 359 -17.43 28.25 5.03
N GLU A 360 -17.50 29.34 4.26
CA GLU A 360 -18.67 29.72 3.47
C GLU A 360 -19.07 28.67 2.43
N TRP A 361 -18.16 27.79 2.00
CA TRP A 361 -18.49 26.69 1.08
C TRP A 361 -19.39 25.62 1.71
N LEU A 362 -19.42 25.54 3.04
CA LEU A 362 -20.32 24.64 3.77
C LEU A 362 -21.73 25.21 3.91
N GLU A 363 -21.85 26.53 3.84
CA GLU A 363 -23.13 27.24 3.87
C GLU A 363 -23.71 27.35 2.46
N ASP A 364 -22.84 27.54 1.46
CA ASP A 364 -23.17 27.64 0.05
C ASP A 364 -22.22 26.80 -0.82
N VAL A 365 -22.64 25.58 -1.12
CA VAL A 365 -21.90 24.62 -1.96
C VAL A 365 -21.64 25.18 -3.37
N SER A 366 -22.46 26.12 -3.86
CA SER A 366 -22.24 26.71 -5.18
C SER A 366 -20.94 27.51 -5.28
N LEU A 367 -20.42 28.01 -4.14
CA LEU A 367 -19.12 28.67 -4.08
C LEU A 367 -17.97 27.67 -4.31
N TYR A 368 -18.07 26.46 -3.75
CA TYR A 368 -17.13 25.36 -4.03
C TYR A 368 -17.19 24.93 -5.49
N ASP A 369 -18.40 24.77 -6.03
CA ASP A 369 -18.59 24.41 -7.44
C ASP A 369 -17.97 25.47 -8.38
N THR A 370 -18.24 26.75 -8.10
CA THR A 370 -17.68 27.87 -8.87
C THR A 370 -16.16 27.89 -8.82
N TRP A 371 -15.57 27.73 -7.63
CA TRP A 371 -14.12 27.63 -7.48
C TRP A 371 -13.55 26.42 -8.23
N GLY A 372 -14.18 25.25 -8.09
CA GLY A 372 -13.73 24.01 -8.72
C GLY A 372 -13.73 24.10 -10.25
N GLU A 373 -14.81 24.59 -10.85
CA GLU A 373 -14.89 24.79 -12.31
C GLU A 373 -13.88 25.83 -12.81
N ALA A 374 -13.60 26.88 -12.02
CA ALA A 374 -12.58 27.87 -12.37
C ALA A 374 -11.13 27.34 -12.23
N THR A 375 -10.91 26.41 -11.30
CA THR A 375 -9.56 25.92 -10.95
C THR A 375 -9.13 24.75 -11.84
N PHE A 376 -10.04 23.82 -12.13
CA PHE A 376 -9.73 22.62 -12.89
C PHE A 376 -10.06 22.82 -14.38
N ALA A 377 -9.05 23.25 -15.16
CA ALA A 377 -9.21 23.45 -16.59
C ALA A 377 -9.68 22.17 -17.31
N HIS A 378 -10.77 22.26 -18.07
CA HIS A 378 -11.42 21.10 -18.71
C HIS A 378 -10.53 20.33 -19.69
N ASP A 379 -9.49 20.95 -20.25
CA ASP A 379 -8.58 20.31 -21.19
C ASP A 379 -7.59 19.34 -20.49
N GLN A 380 -7.45 19.40 -19.18
CA GLN A 380 -6.61 18.48 -18.41
C GLN A 380 -7.35 17.22 -17.95
N TYR A 381 -8.69 17.20 -18.05
CA TYR A 381 -9.54 16.15 -17.53
C TYR A 381 -10.49 15.59 -18.59
N THR A 382 -11.11 14.46 -18.29
CA THR A 382 -12.24 13.93 -19.07
C THR A 382 -13.46 14.84 -18.89
N ASP A 383 -14.19 15.08 -19.97
CA ASP A 383 -15.35 15.98 -19.95
C ASP A 383 -16.43 15.53 -18.96
N LYS A 384 -17.14 16.51 -18.38
CA LYS A 384 -18.14 16.30 -17.32
C LYS A 384 -19.24 15.30 -17.71
N PRO A 385 -19.85 15.35 -18.93
CA PRO A 385 -20.85 14.38 -19.35
C PRO A 385 -20.33 12.94 -19.42
N THR A 386 -19.14 12.73 -20.00
CA THR A 386 -18.50 11.41 -20.08
C THR A 386 -18.18 10.89 -18.68
N ALA A 387 -17.62 11.74 -17.83
CA ALA A 387 -17.33 11.41 -16.44
C ALA A 387 -18.59 11.05 -15.63
N GLN A 388 -19.70 11.76 -15.80
CA GLN A 388 -20.98 11.43 -15.15
C GLN A 388 -21.57 10.11 -15.63
N LYS A 389 -21.45 9.79 -16.93
CA LYS A 389 -21.87 8.50 -17.46
C LYS A 389 -21.05 7.36 -16.84
N ILE A 390 -19.73 7.52 -16.80
CA ILE A 390 -18.82 6.57 -16.16
C ILE A 390 -19.08 6.46 -14.66
N SER A 391 -19.33 7.57 -13.96
CA SER A 391 -19.62 7.57 -12.53
C SER A 391 -20.88 6.77 -12.21
N LYS A 392 -21.93 6.88 -13.04
CA LYS A 392 -23.15 6.06 -12.89
C LYS A 392 -22.88 4.56 -13.12
N GLU A 393 -21.98 4.23 -14.04
CA GLU A 393 -21.53 2.85 -14.25
C GLU A 393 -20.62 2.37 -13.09
N LEU A 394 -19.85 3.28 -12.48
CA LEU A 394 -18.96 3.02 -11.34
C LEU A 394 -19.68 2.90 -10.00
N ASP A 395 -20.74 3.66 -9.75
CA ASP A 395 -21.51 3.56 -8.50
C ASP A 395 -22.05 2.14 -8.30
N TRP A 396 -22.28 1.39 -9.39
CA TRP A 396 -22.61 -0.03 -9.34
C TRP A 396 -21.42 -0.91 -8.89
N VAL A 397 -20.20 -0.61 -9.34
CA VAL A 397 -18.95 -1.33 -8.98
C VAL A 397 -18.47 -0.98 -7.57
N ASN A 398 -18.70 0.27 -7.13
CA ASN A 398 -18.31 0.80 -5.82
C ASN A 398 -19.37 0.61 -4.74
N THR A 399 -20.58 0.13 -5.07
CA THR A 399 -21.45 -0.46 -4.05
C THR A 399 -20.60 -1.50 -3.32
N PRO A 400 -20.40 -1.40 -1.99
CA PRO A 400 -19.67 -2.43 -1.28
C PRO A 400 -20.32 -3.74 -1.69
N ARG A 401 -19.55 -4.66 -2.30
CA ARG A 401 -19.97 -6.06 -2.29
C ARG A 401 -20.21 -6.31 -0.82
N THR A 402 -21.47 -6.32 -0.41
CA THR A 402 -21.84 -6.68 0.94
C THR A 402 -21.10 -7.97 1.11
N SER A 403 -20.14 -7.98 2.04
CA SER A 403 -19.42 -9.18 2.41
C SER A 403 -20.53 -10.15 2.73
N GLY A 404 -20.87 -11.00 1.77
CA GLY A 404 -21.83 -12.05 1.98
C GLY A 404 -21.21 -12.77 3.15
N ARG A 405 -21.83 -12.65 4.33
CA ARG A 405 -21.63 -13.66 5.34
C ARG A 405 -21.92 -14.93 4.59
N VAL A 406 -20.88 -15.69 4.29
CA VAL A 406 -21.04 -17.10 3.98
C VAL A 406 -21.97 -17.59 5.09
N PRO A 407 -23.20 -18.05 4.78
CA PRO A 407 -24.06 -18.57 5.81
C PRO A 407 -23.25 -19.65 6.52
N SER A 408 -23.03 -19.46 7.80
CA SER A 408 -22.49 -20.50 8.67
C SER A 408 -23.25 -21.79 8.38
N CYS A 409 -22.50 -22.90 8.29
CA CYS A 409 -22.98 -24.24 7.99
C CYS A 409 -24.38 -24.58 8.58
N PRO A 410 -25.14 -25.44 7.88
CA PRO A 410 -26.55 -25.71 8.16
C PRO A 410 -26.71 -26.50 9.47
N GLY A 411 -27.36 -25.88 10.46
CA GLY A 411 -27.68 -26.55 11.72
C GLY A 411 -28.86 -25.97 12.50
N ASP A 412 -29.53 -24.93 12.01
CA ASP A 412 -30.67 -24.33 12.69
C ASP A 412 -32.00 -24.62 11.95
N PRO A 413 -32.85 -25.53 12.48
CA PRO A 413 -34.10 -25.91 11.85
C PRO A 413 -35.22 -24.85 11.94
N THR A 414 -34.94 -23.63 12.43
CA THR A 414 -35.97 -22.61 12.63
C THR A 414 -35.98 -21.47 11.61
N TYR A 415 -35.08 -21.45 10.62
CA TYR A 415 -35.07 -20.38 9.62
C TYR A 415 -36.11 -20.60 8.50
N LYS A 416 -37.30 -20.01 8.66
CA LYS A 416 -38.28 -19.83 7.57
C LYS A 416 -37.90 -18.58 6.76
N GLY A 417 -37.43 -18.80 5.53
CA GLY A 417 -36.91 -17.75 4.65
C GLY A 417 -37.86 -16.59 4.35
N ASP A 418 -37.29 -15.39 4.23
CA ASP A 418 -37.99 -14.18 3.75
C ASP A 418 -38.20 -14.27 2.21
N PRO A 419 -39.45 -14.25 1.71
CA PRO A 419 -39.74 -14.37 0.29
C PRO A 419 -39.35 -13.14 -0.57
N ARG A 420 -38.73 -12.10 0.01
CA ARG A 420 -38.34 -10.87 -0.70
C ARG A 420 -36.97 -10.92 -1.39
N PHE A 421 -36.19 -11.97 -1.20
CA PHE A 421 -34.94 -12.17 -1.96
C PHE A 421 -35.14 -13.18 -3.10
N LYS A 422 -35.66 -12.69 -4.22
CA LYS A 422 -35.43 -13.33 -5.53
C LYS A 422 -34.16 -12.72 -6.12
N LEU A 423 -33.08 -13.49 -6.15
CA LEU A 423 -31.94 -13.16 -7.02
C LEU A 423 -32.41 -13.27 -8.48
N PRO A 424 -32.14 -12.27 -9.35
CA PRO A 424 -32.43 -12.42 -10.77
C PRO A 424 -31.49 -13.46 -11.38
N GLY A 425 -32.05 -14.23 -12.30
CA GLY A 425 -31.54 -15.51 -12.75
C GLY A 425 -30.44 -15.46 -13.81
N ASN A 426 -29.88 -16.66 -14.01
CA ASN A 426 -29.07 -17.17 -15.11
C ASN A 426 -28.00 -16.24 -15.73
N ASP A 427 -26.74 -16.65 -15.52
CA ASP A 427 -25.47 -16.12 -16.08
C ASP A 427 -25.47 -15.73 -17.57
N LYS A 428 -26.46 -16.15 -18.36
CA LYS A 428 -26.60 -15.77 -19.77
C LYS A 428 -26.83 -14.27 -19.99
N GLU A 429 -27.50 -13.58 -19.07
CA GLU A 429 -27.71 -12.13 -19.23
C GLU A 429 -26.43 -11.34 -18.92
N LEU A 430 -25.62 -11.82 -17.99
CA LEU A 430 -24.30 -11.27 -17.71
C LEU A 430 -23.39 -11.52 -18.91
N GLU A 431 -23.30 -12.76 -19.39
CA GLU A 431 -22.48 -13.14 -20.55
C GLU A 431 -22.86 -12.36 -21.83
N GLU A 432 -24.16 -12.15 -22.09
CA GLU A 432 -24.64 -11.35 -23.23
C GLU A 432 -24.30 -9.86 -23.08
N ARG A 433 -24.32 -9.30 -21.86
CA ARG A 433 -23.90 -7.91 -21.60
C ARG A 433 -22.40 -7.71 -21.81
N TRP A 434 -21.58 -8.66 -21.35
CA TRP A 434 -20.14 -8.66 -21.62
C TRP A 434 -19.85 -8.81 -23.12
N ARG A 435 -20.63 -9.62 -23.84
CA ARG A 435 -20.54 -9.79 -25.30
C ARG A 435 -20.91 -8.51 -26.07
N ILE A 436 -22.01 -7.83 -25.70
CA ILE A 436 -22.43 -6.56 -26.31
C ILE A 436 -21.37 -5.47 -26.07
N GLN A 437 -20.78 -5.43 -24.88
CA GLN A 437 -19.70 -4.50 -24.55
C GLN A 437 -18.42 -4.82 -25.35
N ALA A 438 -18.07 -6.09 -25.53
CA ALA A 438 -16.92 -6.50 -26.35
C ALA A 438 -17.09 -6.21 -27.85
N ILE A 439 -18.32 -6.33 -28.38
CA ILE A 439 -18.67 -5.97 -29.77
C ILE A 439 -18.63 -4.45 -29.95
N ALA A 440 -19.16 -3.68 -29.00
CA ALA A 440 -19.10 -2.21 -29.02
C ALA A 440 -17.66 -1.66 -28.92
N MET A 441 -16.74 -2.44 -28.34
CA MET A 441 -15.31 -2.12 -28.21
C MET A 441 -14.44 -2.71 -29.34
N GLY A 442 -15.03 -3.32 -30.37
CA GLY A 442 -14.33 -3.75 -31.58
C GLY A 442 -13.45 -5.01 -31.47
N ASN A 443 -13.61 -5.81 -30.40
CA ASN A 443 -12.66 -6.88 -30.08
C ASN A 443 -13.10 -8.31 -30.48
N ILE A 444 -14.21 -8.49 -31.21
CA ILE A 444 -14.62 -9.81 -31.74
C ILE A 444 -15.23 -9.65 -33.16
N PRO A 445 -14.84 -10.46 -34.16
CA PRO A 445 -15.49 -10.43 -35.48
C PRO A 445 -16.97 -10.90 -35.39
N PRO A 446 -17.90 -10.30 -36.15
CA PRO A 446 -19.34 -10.50 -35.98
C PRO A 446 -19.89 -11.91 -36.29
N ASN A 447 -19.05 -12.86 -36.75
CA ASN A 447 -19.49 -14.17 -37.24
C ASN A 447 -19.09 -15.37 -36.36
N PHE A 448 -18.77 -15.18 -35.08
CA PHE A 448 -18.49 -16.29 -34.17
C PHE A 448 -19.80 -17.00 -33.76
N LYS A 449 -19.99 -18.26 -34.18
CA LYS A 449 -21.17 -19.09 -33.85
C LYS A 449 -20.87 -20.04 -32.70
N THR A 450 -21.84 -20.18 -31.79
CA THR A 450 -21.78 -20.93 -30.51
C THR A 450 -21.98 -22.45 -30.62
N GLU A 451 -21.86 -23.05 -31.81
CA GLU A 451 -22.28 -24.45 -32.03
C GLU A 451 -21.15 -25.51 -32.06
N ASP A 452 -19.89 -25.14 -31.87
CA ASP A 452 -18.81 -26.12 -31.79
C ASP A 452 -18.70 -26.72 -30.37
N ARG A 453 -19.36 -27.87 -30.21
CA ARG A 453 -19.38 -28.71 -29.01
C ARG A 453 -17.98 -29.22 -28.62
N ILE A 454 -17.63 -29.12 -27.34
CA ILE A 454 -16.65 -30.00 -26.68
C ILE A 454 -17.43 -31.16 -26.01
N PRO A 455 -16.99 -32.42 -26.12
CA PRO A 455 -17.78 -33.58 -25.69
C PRO A 455 -17.74 -33.75 -24.17
N ALA A 456 -18.87 -34.21 -23.62
CA ALA A 456 -18.95 -34.71 -22.26
C ALA A 456 -18.05 -35.95 -22.09
N PHE A 457 -17.18 -35.91 -21.09
CA PHE A 457 -16.58 -37.12 -20.52
C PHE A 457 -17.28 -37.43 -19.20
N GLN A 458 -17.57 -38.73 -19.04
CA GLN A 458 -18.22 -39.38 -17.89
C GLN A 458 -17.44 -39.21 -16.58
#